data_AF-A0A6N2YNS9-F1
#
_entry.id   AF-A0A6N2YNS9-F1
#
_cell.length_a   1.000
_cell.length_b   1.000
_cell.length_c   1.000
_cell.angle_alpha   90.00
_cell.angle_beta   90.00
_cell.angle_gamma   90.00
#
_symmetry.space_group_name_H-M   'P 1'
#
loop_
_entity.id
_entity.type
_entity.pdbx_description
1 polymer ?
#
loop_
_entity_poly.entity_id
_entity_poly.type
_entity_poly.pdbx_seq_one_letter_code
_entity_poly.pdbx_strand_id
1 'polypeptide(L)'
;MGEKLEESKKSNGLKDLANKYKKIRKKYDSLNAFIEANNPWKGKDFDDLLDDFFAALKNDDKEFSWLKIDNDLYEELKDKKGKAVSIDYGIPSHVRGDIEKGTVFLCLVNPNIDVKVAMCEACQMKNEEDIKKYIFNPGSEGGILYKEILELKGMKKLIGLKESDEDKNHEKNEIGYYTANYFNVILLAINDYKNKDEKEYEDLKKAVKSFKRFTRTLKNDDENKQKNYKNIKKEDLENFVNISKKIVNLEAFPFRSSTPNFAIDEDNAKDRFANCLVKSTSNVSMLSARIIIWKILEYIVNPKDNVKPVFIFRRFNRAWRPSITNVLIEDFEIEDDKDIDNIINELHKEYFYTLGYSDTDNLSSMDTSLYKEDVNIYNKKEKRKEFNKRISDALISQKDKKENKGYE
;
A
#
# COMPACT_ATOMS: atom_id res chain seq x y z
N MET A 1 -21.70 -38.90 -11.31
CA MET A 1 -20.31 -39.07 -10.82
C MET A 1 -19.33 -38.05 -11.40
N GLY A 2 -19.68 -37.28 -12.45
CA GLY A 2 -18.81 -36.25 -13.06
C GLY A 2 -18.78 -34.90 -12.34
N GLU A 3 -19.89 -34.41 -11.79
CA GLU A 3 -19.93 -33.08 -11.14
C GLU A 3 -19.17 -33.02 -9.80
N LYS A 4 -19.16 -34.12 -9.03
CA LYS A 4 -18.37 -34.21 -7.78
C LYS A 4 -16.85 -34.30 -8.03
N LEU A 5 -16.41 -34.71 -9.23
CA LEU A 5 -14.99 -34.70 -9.59
C LEU A 5 -14.53 -33.30 -10.03
N GLU A 6 -15.39 -32.51 -10.68
CA GLU A 6 -15.09 -31.10 -11.01
C GLU A 6 -15.13 -30.18 -9.79
N GLU A 7 -16.00 -30.43 -8.81
CA GLU A 7 -15.94 -29.74 -7.51
C GLU A 7 -14.70 -30.11 -6.70
N SER A 8 -14.12 -31.30 -6.89
CA SER A 8 -12.88 -31.72 -6.21
C SER A 8 -11.59 -31.14 -6.79
N LYS A 9 -11.65 -30.53 -7.99
CA LYS A 9 -10.54 -29.77 -8.60
C LYS A 9 -10.59 -28.28 -8.26
N LYS A 10 -11.68 -27.78 -7.66
CA LYS A 10 -11.74 -26.42 -7.10
C LYS A 10 -11.07 -26.42 -5.72
N SER A 11 -10.07 -25.55 -5.50
CA SER A 11 -9.37 -25.28 -4.22
C SER A 11 -8.08 -26.06 -3.90
N ASN A 12 -7.15 -26.15 -4.87
CA ASN A 12 -5.74 -26.48 -4.56
C ASN A 12 -4.73 -25.37 -4.91
N GLY A 13 -5.05 -24.39 -5.75
CA GLY A 13 -4.09 -23.36 -6.20
C GLY A 13 -3.37 -22.62 -5.06
N LEU A 14 -4.12 -22.02 -4.13
CA LEU A 14 -3.50 -21.35 -2.97
C LEU A 14 -2.77 -22.30 -2.00
N LYS A 15 -3.20 -23.56 -1.89
CA LYS A 15 -2.52 -24.55 -1.04
C LYS A 15 -1.18 -24.98 -1.64
N ASP A 16 -1.14 -25.16 -2.95
CA ASP A 16 0.08 -25.52 -3.68
C ASP A 16 1.09 -24.38 -3.63
N LEU A 17 0.64 -23.14 -3.84
CA LEU A 17 1.47 -21.95 -3.60
C LEU A 17 2.01 -21.89 -2.17
N ALA A 18 1.17 -22.16 -1.16
CA ALA A 18 1.62 -22.16 0.23
C ALA A 18 2.70 -23.23 0.49
N ASN A 19 2.63 -24.39 -0.16
CA ASN A 19 3.65 -25.42 -0.06
C ASN A 19 4.96 -25.02 -0.75
N LYS A 20 4.90 -24.38 -1.93
CA LYS A 20 6.08 -23.80 -2.60
C LYS A 20 6.71 -22.71 -1.74
N TYR A 21 5.89 -21.80 -1.20
CA TYR A 21 6.32 -20.72 -0.30
C TYR A 21 7.04 -21.24 0.95
N LYS A 22 6.54 -22.31 1.61
CA LYS A 22 7.23 -22.92 2.77
C LYS A 22 8.67 -23.32 2.46
N LYS A 23 8.95 -23.77 1.23
CA LYS A 23 10.31 -24.16 0.82
C LYS A 23 11.20 -22.92 0.61
N ILE A 24 10.68 -21.88 -0.04
CA ILE A 24 11.40 -20.64 -0.30
C ILE A 24 11.68 -19.89 1.01
N ARG A 25 10.65 -19.73 1.86
CA ARG A 25 10.68 -18.96 3.11
C ARG A 25 11.67 -19.50 4.15
N LYS A 26 11.99 -20.81 4.12
CA LYS A 26 12.95 -21.47 5.03
C LYS A 26 14.39 -20.94 4.92
N LYS A 27 14.73 -20.26 3.81
CA LYS A 27 16.07 -19.70 3.58
C LYS A 27 16.28 -18.34 4.29
N TYR A 28 15.25 -17.81 4.93
CA TYR A 28 15.25 -16.47 5.51
C TYR A 28 14.76 -16.52 6.95
N ASP A 29 15.23 -15.60 7.79
CA ASP A 29 14.83 -15.56 9.21
C ASP A 29 13.47 -14.89 9.39
N SER A 30 13.23 -13.77 8.71
CA SER A 30 11.98 -13.00 8.74
C SER A 30 11.39 -12.79 7.33
N LEU A 31 10.13 -12.37 7.25
CA LEU A 31 9.58 -11.94 5.97
C LEU A 31 10.31 -10.69 5.45
N ASN A 32 10.66 -9.77 6.36
CA ASN A 32 11.45 -8.60 5.99
C ASN A 32 12.78 -9.02 5.36
N ALA A 33 13.52 -9.97 5.95
CA ALA A 33 14.76 -10.48 5.34
C ALA A 33 14.53 -11.06 3.93
N PHE A 34 13.42 -11.74 3.71
CA PHE A 34 13.05 -12.26 2.39
C PHE A 34 12.72 -11.14 1.38
N ILE A 35 11.99 -10.11 1.81
CA ILE A 35 11.67 -8.94 0.97
C ILE A 35 12.94 -8.15 0.64
N GLU A 36 13.79 -7.91 1.63
CA GLU A 36 15.06 -7.20 1.47
C GLU A 36 15.98 -7.90 0.47
N ALA A 37 15.97 -9.24 0.41
CA ALA A 37 16.73 -10.00 -0.57
C ALA A 37 16.24 -9.83 -2.02
N ASN A 38 15.01 -9.33 -2.22
CA ASN A 38 14.41 -9.09 -3.54
C ASN A 38 14.18 -7.58 -3.79
N ASN A 39 14.66 -6.71 -2.91
CA ASN A 39 14.48 -5.27 -3.01
C ASN A 39 15.58 -4.66 -3.91
N PRO A 40 15.23 -4.11 -5.09
CA PRO A 40 16.22 -3.46 -5.96
C PRO A 40 16.76 -2.15 -5.35
N TRP A 41 16.06 -1.57 -4.39
CA TRP A 41 16.44 -0.31 -3.74
C TRP A 41 17.36 -0.55 -2.53
N LYS A 42 18.35 -1.44 -2.69
CA LYS A 42 19.29 -1.79 -1.63
C LYS A 42 20.61 -2.30 -2.21
N GLY A 43 21.66 -2.13 -1.43
CA GLY A 43 22.99 -2.64 -1.74
C GLY A 43 23.79 -1.65 -2.55
N LYS A 44 24.99 -2.08 -2.95
CA LYS A 44 25.98 -1.19 -3.56
C LYS A 44 25.47 -0.53 -4.84
N ASP A 45 24.80 -1.27 -5.71
CA ASP A 45 24.27 -0.73 -6.97
C ASP A 45 23.26 0.41 -6.74
N PHE A 46 22.49 0.34 -5.66
CA PHE A 46 21.60 1.42 -5.27
C PHE A 46 22.34 2.61 -4.66
N ASP A 47 23.34 2.36 -3.81
CA ASP A 47 24.17 3.42 -3.24
C ASP A 47 24.91 4.19 -4.35
N ASP A 48 25.50 3.48 -5.32
CA ASP A 48 26.14 4.07 -6.50
C ASP A 48 25.13 4.88 -7.34
N LEU A 49 23.89 4.39 -7.51
CA LEU A 49 22.82 5.13 -8.21
C LEU A 49 22.37 6.40 -7.46
N LEU A 50 22.43 6.41 -6.13
CA LEU A 50 22.14 7.61 -5.33
C LEU A 50 23.21 8.69 -5.52
N ASP A 51 24.48 8.29 -5.57
CA ASP A 51 25.58 9.19 -5.89
C ASP A 51 25.39 9.82 -7.28
N ASP A 52 25.04 8.99 -8.27
CA ASP A 52 24.73 9.44 -9.64
C ASP A 52 23.53 10.42 -9.66
N PHE A 53 22.50 10.16 -8.85
CA PHE A 53 21.34 11.06 -8.73
C PHE A 53 21.73 12.44 -8.23
N PHE A 54 22.53 12.53 -7.15
CA PHE A 54 22.99 13.81 -6.61
C PHE A 54 23.93 14.53 -7.57
N ALA A 55 24.82 13.79 -8.25
CA ALA A 55 25.68 14.35 -9.28
C ALA A 55 24.85 14.92 -10.44
N ALA A 56 23.80 14.22 -10.86
CA ALA A 56 22.91 14.65 -11.92
C ALA A 56 22.16 15.94 -11.56
N LEU A 57 21.61 16.03 -10.34
CA LEU A 57 20.96 17.25 -9.84
C LEU A 57 21.92 18.45 -9.79
N LYS A 58 23.19 18.22 -9.44
CA LYS A 58 24.19 19.28 -9.34
C LYS A 58 24.67 19.78 -10.71
N ASN A 59 24.78 18.87 -11.68
CA ASN A 59 25.37 19.14 -12.99
C ASN A 59 24.33 19.41 -14.10
N ASP A 60 23.02 19.38 -13.78
CA ASP A 60 21.93 19.40 -14.76
C ASP A 60 22.10 18.31 -15.85
N ASP A 61 22.58 17.13 -15.42
CA ASP A 61 22.68 15.96 -16.29
C ASP A 61 21.27 15.53 -16.67
N LYS A 62 21.02 15.30 -17.97
CA LYS A 62 19.74 14.92 -18.56
C LYS A 62 19.61 13.42 -18.85
N GLU A 63 20.68 12.67 -18.64
CA GLU A 63 20.77 11.24 -18.94
C GLU A 63 20.57 10.35 -17.70
N PHE A 64 20.39 10.94 -16.52
CA PHE A 64 20.10 10.19 -15.30
C PHE A 64 18.74 9.47 -15.42
N SER A 65 18.63 8.29 -14.81
CA SER A 65 17.35 7.59 -14.69
C SER A 65 17.37 6.61 -13.53
N TRP A 66 16.35 6.62 -12.68
CA TRP A 66 16.17 5.61 -11.64
C TRP A 66 15.99 4.19 -12.19
N LEU A 67 15.67 4.04 -13.47
CA LEU A 67 15.59 2.71 -14.12
C LEU A 67 16.95 2.02 -14.21
N LYS A 68 18.06 2.77 -14.17
CA LYS A 68 19.43 2.22 -14.21
C LYS A 68 19.77 1.36 -12.98
N ILE A 69 18.88 1.27 -11.98
CA ILE A 69 18.98 0.27 -10.92
C ILE A 69 18.93 -1.17 -11.46
N ASP A 70 18.34 -1.34 -12.64
CA ASP A 70 18.27 -2.59 -13.38
C ASP A 70 18.55 -2.27 -14.85
N ASN A 71 19.75 -2.61 -15.33
CA ASN A 71 20.18 -2.27 -16.69
C ASN A 71 19.31 -2.93 -17.76
N ASP A 72 18.86 -4.17 -17.54
CA ASP A 72 17.99 -4.85 -18.49
C ASP A 72 16.63 -4.14 -18.57
N LEU A 73 16.09 -3.72 -17.42
CA LEU A 73 14.89 -2.90 -17.36
C LEU A 73 15.06 -1.54 -18.05
N TYR A 74 16.19 -0.86 -17.83
CA TYR A 74 16.48 0.42 -18.46
C TYR A 74 16.52 0.29 -19.99
N GLU A 75 17.26 -0.69 -20.51
CA GLU A 75 17.38 -0.94 -21.94
C GLU A 75 16.03 -1.34 -22.57
N GLU A 76 15.22 -2.12 -21.87
CA GLU A 76 13.86 -2.49 -22.32
C GLU A 76 12.94 -1.26 -22.44
N LEU A 77 13.05 -0.31 -21.51
CA LEU A 77 12.05 0.74 -21.31
C LEU A 77 12.45 2.14 -21.80
N LYS A 78 13.74 2.41 -22.07
CA LYS A 78 14.24 3.77 -22.38
C LYS A 78 13.55 4.43 -23.57
N ASP A 79 13.20 3.66 -24.59
CA ASP A 79 12.61 4.15 -25.84
C ASP A 79 11.08 4.03 -25.89
N LYS A 80 10.44 3.58 -24.79
CA LYS A 80 8.98 3.35 -24.75
C LYS A 80 8.21 4.65 -24.72
N LYS A 81 7.06 4.67 -25.41
CA LYS A 81 6.21 5.86 -25.50
C LYS A 81 5.57 6.22 -24.16
N GLY A 82 5.42 7.52 -23.93
CA GLY A 82 4.71 8.05 -22.76
C GLY A 82 5.52 8.04 -21.46
N LYS A 83 6.83 7.78 -21.53
CA LYS A 83 7.78 8.03 -20.45
C LYS A 83 7.81 9.54 -20.14
N ALA A 84 7.59 9.90 -18.87
CA ALA A 84 7.69 11.27 -18.37
C ALA A 84 9.05 11.52 -17.72
N VAL A 85 9.55 12.76 -17.79
CA VAL A 85 10.82 13.19 -17.17
C VAL A 85 10.84 12.95 -15.64
N SER A 86 9.68 12.93 -14.99
CA SER A 86 9.56 12.62 -13.56
C SER A 86 9.93 11.18 -13.21
N ILE A 87 10.00 10.27 -14.18
CA ILE A 87 10.55 8.92 -13.97
C ILE A 87 12.05 8.98 -13.73
N ASP A 88 12.71 9.94 -14.38
CA ASP A 88 14.16 10.10 -14.31
C ASP A 88 14.56 10.84 -13.03
N TYR A 89 13.89 11.94 -12.68
CA TYR A 89 14.32 12.79 -11.54
C TYR A 89 13.41 12.76 -10.32
N GLY A 90 12.17 12.28 -10.47
CA GLY A 90 11.25 12.18 -9.33
C GLY A 90 11.62 10.98 -8.48
N ILE A 91 11.88 11.22 -7.19
CA ILE A 91 12.28 10.15 -6.27
C ILE A 91 11.15 9.11 -6.19
N PRO A 92 11.43 7.81 -6.47
CA PRO A 92 10.43 6.77 -6.41
C PRO A 92 9.78 6.63 -5.02
N SER A 93 8.62 5.98 -4.95
CA SER A 93 8.01 5.46 -3.72
C SER A 93 7.47 4.08 -4.03
N HIS A 94 8.02 3.07 -3.38
CA HIS A 94 7.64 1.71 -3.65
C HIS A 94 6.83 1.14 -2.50
N VAL A 95 7.36 1.24 -1.27
CA VAL A 95 6.75 0.68 -0.07
C VAL A 95 6.87 1.62 1.11
N ARG A 96 5.74 1.85 1.78
CA ARG A 96 5.66 2.76 2.93
C ARG A 96 4.79 2.14 4.03
N GLY A 97 5.41 1.75 5.14
CA GLY A 97 4.74 1.17 6.30
C GLY A 97 5.31 -0.20 6.70
N ASP A 98 4.93 -0.69 7.88
CA ASP A 98 5.45 -1.95 8.42
C ASP A 98 4.96 -3.14 7.63
N ILE A 99 5.81 -3.69 6.76
CA ILE A 99 5.38 -4.83 5.95
C ILE A 99 5.17 -6.04 6.84
N GLU A 100 6.01 -6.27 7.85
CA GLU A 100 5.97 -7.46 8.69
C GLU A 100 4.72 -7.51 9.57
N LYS A 101 4.38 -6.39 10.22
CA LYS A 101 3.22 -6.28 11.14
C LYS A 101 1.98 -5.66 10.50
N GLY A 102 2.10 -5.13 9.28
CA GLY A 102 1.01 -4.54 8.53
C GLY A 102 -0.08 -5.55 8.20
N THR A 103 -1.33 -5.13 8.29
CA THR A 103 -2.51 -6.00 8.11
C THR A 103 -3.49 -5.46 7.08
N VAL A 104 -3.42 -4.15 6.78
CA VAL A 104 -4.21 -3.51 5.73
C VAL A 104 -3.26 -2.85 4.75
N PHE A 105 -3.38 -3.21 3.49
CA PHE A 105 -2.52 -2.77 2.41
C PHE A 105 -3.34 -1.95 1.42
N LEU A 106 -2.93 -0.70 1.23
CA LEU A 106 -3.46 0.16 0.20
C LEU A 106 -2.55 0.07 -1.03
N CYS A 107 -3.03 -0.62 -2.06
CA CYS A 107 -2.32 -0.93 -3.28
C CYS A 107 -2.63 0.13 -4.34
N LEU A 108 -1.79 1.15 -4.42
CA LEU A 108 -1.93 2.30 -5.31
C LEU A 108 -1.22 2.08 -6.64
N VAL A 109 -1.66 2.77 -7.69
CA VAL A 109 -0.93 2.72 -8.97
C VAL A 109 0.39 3.45 -8.81
N ASN A 110 0.31 4.72 -8.44
CA ASN A 110 1.43 5.61 -8.21
C ASN A 110 0.93 6.81 -7.37
N PRO A 111 1.78 7.77 -7.01
CA PRO A 111 1.44 8.82 -6.06
C PRO A 111 0.71 10.02 -6.69
N ASN A 112 0.41 9.99 -8.00
CA ASN A 112 -0.25 11.08 -8.74
C ASN A 112 0.37 12.46 -8.47
N ILE A 113 1.71 12.55 -8.55
CA ILE A 113 2.46 13.78 -8.30
C ILE A 113 2.85 14.43 -9.61
N ASP A 114 2.59 15.73 -9.73
CA ASP A 114 3.02 16.54 -10.87
C ASP A 114 4.53 16.57 -11.02
N VAL A 115 5.02 16.61 -12.26
CA VAL A 115 6.45 16.59 -12.57
C VAL A 115 7.20 17.71 -11.84
N LYS A 116 6.64 18.93 -11.77
CA LYS A 116 7.30 20.06 -11.11
C LYS A 116 7.41 19.83 -9.60
N VAL A 117 6.36 19.28 -9.00
CA VAL A 117 6.37 18.96 -7.56
C VAL A 117 7.40 17.87 -7.27
N ALA A 118 7.44 16.81 -8.09
CA ALA A 118 8.43 15.74 -7.95
C ALA A 118 9.87 16.26 -8.06
N MET A 119 10.14 17.17 -9.00
CA MET A 119 11.46 17.79 -9.14
C MET A 119 11.80 18.72 -7.98
N CYS A 120 10.83 19.51 -7.48
CA CYS A 120 11.03 20.34 -6.30
C CYS A 120 11.36 19.50 -5.05
N GLU A 121 10.62 18.40 -4.83
CA GLU A 121 10.89 17.45 -3.73
C GLU A 121 12.29 16.85 -3.87
N ALA A 122 12.66 16.42 -5.08
CA ALA A 122 13.99 15.88 -5.38
C ALA A 122 15.10 16.87 -5.04
N CYS A 123 14.99 18.13 -5.47
CA CYS A 123 15.99 19.17 -5.19
C CYS A 123 16.08 19.55 -3.70
N GLN A 124 15.02 19.32 -2.93
CA GLN A 124 14.98 19.62 -1.50
C GLN A 124 15.56 18.50 -0.63
N MET A 125 15.50 17.25 -1.08
CA MET A 125 16.12 16.12 -0.39
C MET A 125 17.63 16.15 -0.58
N LYS A 126 18.37 16.34 0.52
CA LYS A 126 19.84 16.42 0.53
C LYS A 126 20.51 15.26 1.26
N ASN A 127 19.72 14.31 1.75
CA ASN A 127 20.17 13.24 2.62
C ASN A 127 19.79 11.88 2.01
N GLU A 128 20.79 11.03 1.76
CA GLU A 128 20.60 9.70 1.21
C GLU A 128 19.66 8.83 2.05
N GLU A 129 19.81 8.85 3.38
CA GLU A 129 18.97 8.05 4.27
C GLU A 129 17.50 8.48 4.20
N ASP A 130 17.23 9.77 4.00
CA ASP A 130 15.86 10.25 3.80
C ASP A 130 15.29 9.79 2.45
N ILE A 131 16.11 9.75 1.39
CA ILE A 131 15.72 9.21 0.08
C ILE A 131 15.46 7.70 0.16
N LYS A 132 16.36 6.94 0.79
CA LYS A 132 16.22 5.50 1.04
C LYS A 132 14.90 5.22 1.74
N LYS A 133 14.62 5.93 2.84
CA LYS A 133 13.34 5.86 3.57
C LYS A 133 12.15 6.38 2.75
N TYR A 134 12.36 7.28 1.79
CA TYR A 134 11.29 7.75 0.92
C TYR A 134 10.85 6.68 -0.07
N ILE A 135 11.81 5.99 -0.69
CA ILE A 135 11.58 4.93 -1.67
C ILE A 135 11.04 3.67 -1.00
N PHE A 136 11.70 3.21 0.07
CA PHE A 136 11.37 1.96 0.73
C PHE A 136 11.55 2.09 2.25
N ASN A 137 10.43 2.18 2.99
CA ASN A 137 10.45 2.25 4.44
C ASN A 137 9.50 1.21 5.04
N PRO A 138 10.04 0.02 5.38
CA PRO A 138 9.27 -1.09 5.93
C PRO A 138 9.04 -0.94 7.44
N GLY A 139 9.26 0.25 8.01
CA GLY A 139 9.07 0.52 9.43
C GLY A 139 7.64 0.99 9.76
N SER A 140 7.21 0.78 11.00
CA SER A 140 5.88 1.19 11.48
C SER A 140 5.60 2.70 11.38
N GLU A 141 6.64 3.51 11.30
CA GLU A 141 6.56 4.97 11.19
C GLU A 141 6.76 5.45 9.74
N GLY A 142 6.97 4.51 8.81
CA GLY A 142 7.11 4.75 7.38
C GLY A 142 5.79 4.96 6.65
N GLY A 143 4.67 4.51 7.22
CA GLY A 143 3.35 4.53 6.59
C GLY A 143 2.86 5.95 6.27
N ILE A 144 2.21 6.13 5.12
CA ILE A 144 1.78 7.47 4.66
C ILE A 144 0.73 8.05 5.62
N LEU A 145 -0.24 7.24 6.05
CA LEU A 145 -1.27 7.69 7.00
C LEU A 145 -0.65 8.15 8.33
N TYR A 146 0.29 7.37 8.86
CA TYR A 146 0.99 7.71 10.11
C TYR A 146 1.67 9.07 10.00
N LYS A 147 2.42 9.31 8.91
CA LYS A 147 3.10 10.58 8.67
C LYS A 147 2.13 11.74 8.51
N GLU A 148 1.12 11.60 7.66
CA GLU A 148 0.10 12.65 7.45
C GLU A 148 -0.66 12.99 8.75
N ILE A 149 -0.83 12.04 9.67
CA ILE A 149 -1.42 12.30 10.99
C ILE A 149 -0.48 13.13 11.86
N LEU A 150 0.79 12.75 11.96
CA LEU A 150 1.76 13.42 12.83
C LEU A 150 2.19 14.81 12.33
N GLU A 151 2.05 15.07 11.04
CA GLU A 151 2.23 16.40 10.44
C GLU A 151 1.07 17.35 10.75
N LEU A 152 -0.05 16.88 11.32
CA LEU A 152 -1.16 17.77 11.67
C LEU A 152 -0.81 18.66 12.87
N LYS A 153 -1.10 19.95 12.72
CA LYS A 153 -0.79 20.98 13.72
C LYS A 153 -1.27 20.61 15.12
N GLY A 154 -0.34 20.52 16.06
CA GLY A 154 -0.57 20.18 17.46
C GLY A 154 -0.89 18.71 17.75
N MET A 155 -0.86 17.81 16.76
CA MET A 155 -1.07 16.37 16.97
C MET A 155 -0.01 15.80 17.92
N LYS A 156 1.28 16.00 17.61
CA LYS A 156 2.40 15.48 18.41
C LYS A 156 2.31 15.94 19.87
N LYS A 157 2.08 17.25 20.10
CA LYS A 157 1.83 17.81 21.43
C LYS A 157 0.65 17.17 22.16
N LEU A 158 -0.48 16.95 21.49
CA LEU A 158 -1.68 16.36 22.10
C LEU A 158 -1.44 14.92 22.59
N ILE A 159 -0.69 14.14 21.82
CA ILE A 159 -0.33 12.76 22.19
C ILE A 159 0.96 12.67 23.02
N GLY A 160 1.59 13.80 23.34
CA GLY A 160 2.78 13.86 24.20
C GLY A 160 4.08 13.40 23.53
N LEU A 161 4.16 13.45 22.20
CA LEU A 161 5.43 13.31 21.47
C LEU A 161 6.22 14.62 21.50
N LYS A 162 7.55 14.52 21.44
CA LYS A 162 8.42 15.69 21.27
C LYS A 162 8.24 16.26 19.86
N GLU A 163 8.22 17.58 19.77
CA GLU A 163 8.19 18.35 18.50
C GLU A 163 9.55 19.03 18.32
N SER A 164 10.20 18.80 17.18
CA SER A 164 11.37 19.58 16.77
C SER A 164 10.96 20.95 16.22
N ASP A 165 11.92 21.85 15.98
CA ASP A 165 11.62 23.11 15.31
C ASP A 165 11.31 22.91 13.81
N GLU A 166 11.90 21.89 13.18
CA GLU A 166 11.51 21.47 11.83
C GLU A 166 10.05 20.99 11.79
N ASP A 167 9.61 20.21 12.78
CA ASP A 167 8.23 19.75 12.87
C ASP A 167 7.24 20.91 12.84
N LYS A 168 7.50 21.96 13.64
CA LYS A 168 6.66 23.16 13.72
C LYS A 168 6.56 23.90 12.38
N ASN A 169 7.66 23.92 11.62
CA ASN A 169 7.70 24.59 10.32
C ASN A 169 6.96 23.80 9.22
N HIS A 170 6.77 22.49 9.41
CA HIS A 170 6.11 21.60 8.45
C HIS A 170 4.68 21.21 8.86
N GLU A 171 4.16 21.76 9.96
CA GLU A 171 2.79 21.46 10.42
C GLU A 171 1.73 21.85 9.37
N LYS A 172 0.73 20.99 9.22
CA LYS A 172 -0.41 21.15 8.30
C LYS A 172 -1.70 21.37 9.09
N ASN A 173 -2.54 22.28 8.58
CA ASN A 173 -3.87 22.53 9.15
C ASN A 173 -4.95 21.58 8.60
N GLU A 174 -4.63 20.82 7.55
CA GLU A 174 -5.56 19.91 6.90
C GLU A 174 -4.95 18.52 6.71
N ILE A 175 -5.81 17.52 6.60
CA ILE A 175 -5.41 16.15 6.25
C ILE A 175 -4.76 16.13 4.87
N GLY A 176 -3.76 15.27 4.71
CA GLY A 176 -3.07 15.10 3.43
C GLY A 176 -3.92 14.42 2.37
N TYR A 177 -3.41 14.44 1.14
CA TYR A 177 -4.08 13.93 -0.06
C TYR A 177 -4.44 12.46 0.08
N TYR A 178 -3.56 11.62 0.64
CA TYR A 178 -3.83 10.19 0.73
C TYR A 178 -4.91 9.88 1.76
N THR A 179 -4.89 10.59 2.89
CA THR A 179 -5.94 10.48 3.91
C THR A 179 -7.29 10.90 3.36
N ALA A 180 -7.36 12.01 2.63
CA ALA A 180 -8.61 12.49 2.06
C ALA A 180 -9.20 11.54 1.01
N ASN A 181 -8.37 11.02 0.11
CA ASN A 181 -8.84 10.32 -1.09
C ASN A 181 -8.83 8.80 -0.99
N TYR A 182 -7.91 8.20 -0.23
CA TYR A 182 -7.78 6.75 -0.14
C TYR A 182 -8.11 6.19 1.25
N PHE A 183 -7.50 6.73 2.31
CA PHE A 183 -7.72 6.19 3.65
C PHE A 183 -9.12 6.52 4.20
N ASN A 184 -9.76 7.59 3.73
CA ASN A 184 -11.11 7.95 4.15
C ASN A 184 -12.12 6.81 3.97
N VAL A 185 -11.95 5.99 2.93
CA VAL A 185 -12.77 4.80 2.67
C VAL A 185 -12.70 3.79 3.84
N ILE A 186 -11.49 3.53 4.36
CA ILE A 186 -11.24 2.68 5.53
C ILE A 186 -11.86 3.32 6.78
N LEU A 187 -11.66 4.63 6.98
CA LEU A 187 -12.18 5.37 8.13
C LEU A 187 -13.71 5.42 8.16
N LEU A 188 -14.36 5.50 7.01
CA LEU A 188 -15.82 5.44 6.89
C LEU A 188 -16.36 4.06 7.23
N ALA A 189 -15.71 2.99 6.74
CA ALA A 189 -16.11 1.62 7.03
C ALA A 189 -16.10 1.30 8.53
N ILE A 190 -15.06 1.74 9.25
CA ILE A 190 -14.97 1.59 10.71
C ILE A 190 -16.10 2.38 11.40
N ASN A 191 -16.31 3.64 11.00
CA ASN A 191 -17.28 4.52 11.64
C ASN A 191 -18.74 4.06 11.43
N ASP A 192 -19.03 3.49 10.25
CA ASP A 192 -20.37 3.05 9.87
C ASP A 192 -20.71 1.63 10.33
N TYR A 193 -19.77 0.93 10.95
CA TYR A 193 -20.01 -0.42 11.45
C TYR A 193 -21.06 -0.42 12.56
N LYS A 194 -22.16 -1.13 12.30
CA LYS A 194 -23.31 -1.34 13.20
C LYS A 194 -23.58 -2.84 13.24
N ASN A 195 -23.04 -3.55 14.22
CA ASN A 195 -23.26 -4.98 14.43
C ASN A 195 -23.51 -5.27 15.93
N LYS A 196 -24.16 -6.39 16.27
CA LYS A 196 -24.38 -6.79 17.68
C LYS A 196 -23.06 -6.94 18.46
N ASP A 197 -21.98 -7.25 17.74
CA ASP A 197 -20.61 -7.33 18.26
C ASP A 197 -19.90 -5.96 18.34
N GLU A 198 -20.62 -4.83 18.22
CA GLU A 198 -20.05 -3.47 18.26
C GLU A 198 -19.15 -3.23 19.49
N LYS A 199 -19.42 -3.91 20.62
CA LYS A 199 -18.56 -3.86 21.81
C LYS A 199 -17.10 -4.26 21.52
N GLU A 200 -16.86 -5.21 20.62
CA GLU A 200 -15.50 -5.68 20.28
C GLU A 200 -14.70 -4.58 19.54
N TYR A 201 -15.37 -3.73 18.76
CA TYR A 201 -14.75 -2.70 17.92
C TYR A 201 -14.94 -1.28 18.45
N GLU A 202 -15.50 -1.14 19.66
CA GLU A 202 -15.88 0.15 20.22
C GLU A 202 -14.66 1.07 20.40
N ASP A 203 -13.51 0.53 20.81
CA ASP A 203 -12.28 1.31 20.98
C ASP A 203 -11.71 1.80 19.64
N LEU A 204 -11.75 0.96 18.60
CA LEU A 204 -11.37 1.33 17.24
C LEU A 204 -12.30 2.44 16.69
N LYS A 205 -13.60 2.31 16.94
CA LYS A 205 -14.60 3.31 16.53
C LYS A 205 -14.43 4.64 17.26
N LYS A 206 -14.15 4.61 18.57
CA LYS A 206 -13.81 5.80 19.36
C LYS A 206 -12.56 6.49 18.83
N ALA A 207 -11.50 5.74 18.55
CA ALA A 207 -10.27 6.27 17.96
C ALA A 207 -10.53 7.03 16.65
N VAL A 208 -11.26 6.41 15.71
CA VAL A 208 -11.63 7.07 14.44
C VAL A 208 -12.50 8.31 14.65
N LYS A 209 -13.48 8.26 15.56
CA LYS A 209 -14.33 9.42 15.89
C LYS A 209 -13.52 10.57 16.49
N SER A 210 -12.58 10.26 17.37
CA SER A 210 -11.69 11.25 17.99
C SER A 210 -10.78 11.90 16.95
N PHE A 211 -10.21 11.14 16.02
CA PHE A 211 -9.46 11.71 14.89
C PHE A 211 -10.32 12.61 13.99
N LYS A 212 -11.55 12.20 13.64
CA LYS A 212 -12.48 13.02 12.84
C LYS A 212 -12.87 14.32 13.56
N ARG A 213 -13.04 14.27 14.89
CA ARG A 213 -13.30 15.48 15.70
C ARG A 213 -12.08 16.40 15.73
N PHE A 214 -10.88 15.84 15.88
CA PHE A 214 -9.63 16.60 15.85
C PHE A 214 -9.46 17.34 14.53
N THR A 215 -9.55 16.64 13.40
CA THR A 215 -9.39 17.25 12.07
C THR A 215 -10.45 18.31 11.76
N ARG A 216 -11.70 18.12 12.20
CA ARG A 216 -12.74 19.15 12.08
C ARG A 216 -12.46 20.39 12.95
N THR A 217 -11.83 20.20 14.10
CA THR A 217 -11.42 21.32 14.96
C THR A 217 -10.32 22.14 14.29
N LEU A 218 -9.37 21.48 13.60
CA LEU A 218 -8.33 22.16 12.83
C LEU A 218 -8.88 22.97 11.65
N LYS A 219 -9.87 22.44 10.91
CA LYS A 219 -10.45 23.14 9.75
C LYS A 219 -11.26 24.39 10.10
N ASN A 220 -11.79 24.46 11.31
CA ASN A 220 -12.61 25.58 11.78
C ASN A 220 -11.77 26.69 12.45
N ASP A 221 -10.46 26.72 12.21
CA ASP A 221 -9.54 27.74 12.73
C ASP A 221 -9.81 29.12 12.06
N ASP A 222 -10.39 30.05 12.83
CA ASP A 222 -9.96 31.45 12.76
C ASP A 222 -8.57 31.51 13.43
N GLU A 223 -7.54 32.01 12.76
CA GLU A 223 -6.16 32.09 13.28
C GLU A 223 -6.03 32.80 14.65
N ASN A 224 -7.07 33.53 15.06
CA ASN A 224 -7.15 34.33 16.29
C ASN A 224 -7.93 33.68 17.45
N LYS A 225 -8.40 32.43 17.34
CA LYS A 225 -9.15 31.75 18.43
C LYS A 225 -8.38 30.58 19.04
N GLN A 226 -8.40 30.50 20.37
CA GLN A 226 -7.80 29.41 21.11
C GLN A 226 -8.51 28.08 20.82
N LYS A 227 -7.77 27.08 20.33
CA LYS A 227 -8.30 25.77 19.95
C LYS A 227 -8.89 25.05 21.17
N ASN A 228 -10.17 24.66 21.06
CA ASN A 228 -10.83 23.93 22.13
C ASN A 228 -10.81 22.41 21.89
N TYR A 229 -9.74 21.77 22.36
CA TYR A 229 -9.59 20.32 22.32
C TYR A 229 -10.23 19.59 23.51
N LYS A 230 -10.97 20.28 24.41
CA LYS A 230 -11.49 19.71 25.68
C LYS A 230 -12.28 18.41 25.52
N ASN A 231 -12.87 18.17 24.35
CA ASN A 231 -13.71 17.00 24.07
C ASN A 231 -13.01 15.92 23.23
N ILE A 232 -11.68 15.97 23.10
CA ILE A 232 -10.86 14.97 22.41
C ILE A 232 -9.99 14.27 23.45
N LYS A 233 -10.16 12.96 23.58
CA LYS A 233 -9.37 12.15 24.51
C LYS A 233 -8.02 11.83 23.90
N LYS A 234 -6.95 12.09 24.65
CA LYS A 234 -5.57 11.78 24.26
C LYS A 234 -5.40 10.29 23.92
N GLU A 235 -5.89 9.40 24.77
CA GLU A 235 -5.80 7.93 24.60
C GLU A 235 -6.43 7.45 23.28
N ASP A 236 -7.56 8.03 22.86
CA ASP A 236 -8.21 7.68 21.59
C ASP A 236 -7.37 8.10 20.38
N LEU A 237 -6.67 9.25 20.47
CA LEU A 237 -5.76 9.71 19.41
C LEU A 237 -4.48 8.88 19.37
N GLU A 238 -3.91 8.53 20.52
CA GLU A 238 -2.78 7.61 20.59
C GLU A 238 -3.13 6.25 19.99
N ASN A 239 -4.33 5.73 20.30
CA ASN A 239 -4.83 4.50 19.69
C ASN A 239 -4.98 4.67 18.17
N PHE A 240 -5.51 5.80 17.70
CA PHE A 240 -5.63 6.07 16.26
C PHE A 240 -4.26 6.10 15.56
N VAL A 241 -3.26 6.73 16.17
CA VAL A 241 -1.88 6.72 15.67
C VAL A 241 -1.33 5.29 15.62
N ASN A 242 -1.55 4.47 16.65
CA ASN A 242 -1.14 3.06 16.66
C ASN A 242 -1.86 2.22 15.58
N ILE A 243 -3.13 2.48 15.32
CA ILE A 243 -3.89 1.85 14.24
C ILE A 243 -3.26 2.20 12.89
N SER A 244 -2.86 3.46 12.70
CA SER A 244 -2.27 3.90 11.43
C SER A 244 -0.97 3.18 11.07
N LYS A 245 -0.20 2.72 12.06
CA LYS A 245 1.03 1.92 11.88
C LYS A 245 0.81 0.55 11.22
N LYS A 246 -0.43 0.04 11.20
CA LYS A 246 -0.79 -1.25 10.56
C LYS A 246 -1.14 -1.13 9.09
N ILE A 247 -1.24 0.10 8.60
CA ILE A 247 -1.61 0.39 7.21
C ILE A 247 -0.33 0.60 6.42
N VAL A 248 -0.19 -0.20 5.35
CA VAL A 248 0.96 -0.19 4.45
C VAL A 248 0.51 0.31 3.09
N ASN A 249 1.31 1.14 2.46
CA ASN A 249 1.13 1.57 1.08
C ASN A 249 2.10 0.81 0.19
N LEU A 250 1.55 0.26 -0.89
CA LEU A 250 2.31 -0.39 -1.96
C LEU A 250 2.00 0.32 -3.27
N GLU A 251 3.00 0.46 -4.13
CA GLU A 251 2.87 1.05 -5.45
C GLU A 251 3.26 0.03 -6.52
N ALA A 252 2.41 -0.17 -7.53
CA ALA A 252 2.74 -1.01 -8.69
C ALA A 252 3.66 -0.29 -9.69
N PHE A 253 3.55 1.03 -9.76
CA PHE A 253 4.38 1.91 -10.56
C PHE A 253 5.08 2.86 -9.57
N PRO A 254 6.31 2.54 -9.11
CA PRO A 254 6.93 3.30 -8.03
C PRO A 254 7.46 4.67 -8.46
N PHE A 255 7.44 4.99 -9.75
CA PHE A 255 7.95 6.26 -10.27
C PHE A 255 6.93 7.39 -10.22
N ARG A 256 7.42 8.64 -10.09
CA ARG A 256 6.55 9.81 -10.03
C ARG A 256 5.93 10.09 -11.39
N SER A 257 4.61 10.28 -11.41
CA SER A 257 3.85 10.71 -12.57
C SER A 257 2.50 11.25 -12.12
N SER A 258 1.99 12.30 -12.74
CA SER A 258 0.60 12.75 -12.51
C SER A 258 -0.37 11.78 -13.17
N THR A 259 -0.06 11.34 -14.38
CA THR A 259 -0.86 10.34 -15.09
C THR A 259 0.06 9.29 -15.69
N PRO A 260 0.24 8.13 -15.03
CA PRO A 260 0.83 6.98 -15.69
C PRO A 260 0.02 6.71 -16.96
N ASN A 261 0.65 6.94 -18.12
CA ASN A 261 0.02 6.95 -19.44
C ASN A 261 -0.25 5.52 -19.93
N PHE A 262 -1.00 4.75 -19.14
CA PHE A 262 -1.44 3.41 -19.50
C PHE A 262 -2.29 3.47 -20.77
N ALA A 263 -1.97 2.63 -21.76
CA ALA A 263 -2.86 2.36 -22.87
C ALA A 263 -3.89 1.29 -22.47
N ILE A 264 -5.12 1.50 -22.96
CA ILE A 264 -6.24 0.59 -22.82
C ILE A 264 -6.14 -0.54 -23.85
N ASP A 265 -5.94 -0.16 -25.11
CA ASP A 265 -5.76 -1.06 -26.24
C ASP A 265 -4.45 -1.85 -26.11
N GLU A 266 -4.53 -3.15 -26.38
CA GLU A 266 -3.43 -4.10 -26.25
C GLU A 266 -2.28 -3.79 -27.20
N ASP A 267 -2.56 -3.35 -28.43
CA ASP A 267 -1.51 -3.04 -29.40
C ASP A 267 -0.71 -1.81 -28.97
N ASN A 268 -1.41 -0.77 -28.52
CA ASN A 268 -0.76 0.39 -27.91
C ASN A 268 -0.05 0.03 -26.60
N ALA A 269 -0.59 -0.88 -25.79
CA ALA A 269 -0.01 -1.27 -24.51
C ALA A 269 1.37 -1.92 -24.64
N LYS A 270 1.67 -2.61 -25.75
CA LYS A 270 3.00 -3.23 -26.01
C LYS A 270 4.15 -2.23 -26.09
N ASP A 271 3.85 -0.95 -26.32
CA ASP A 271 4.84 0.11 -26.49
C ASP A 271 4.67 1.27 -25.48
N ARG A 272 3.70 1.18 -24.57
CA ARG A 272 3.52 2.19 -23.52
C ARG A 272 4.38 1.88 -22.31
N PHE A 273 5.21 2.85 -21.93
CA PHE A 273 6.12 2.75 -20.79
C PHE A 273 5.45 2.17 -19.53
N ALA A 274 4.29 2.70 -19.14
CA ALA A 274 3.60 2.27 -17.92
C ALA A 274 3.11 0.81 -18.00
N ASN A 275 2.59 0.37 -19.14
CA ASN A 275 2.15 -1.00 -19.36
C ASN A 275 3.35 -1.96 -19.40
N CYS A 276 4.44 -1.58 -20.09
CA CYS A 276 5.66 -2.37 -20.16
C CYS A 276 6.31 -2.52 -18.78
N LEU A 277 6.41 -1.43 -18.00
CA LEU A 277 7.00 -1.46 -16.67
C LEU A 277 6.30 -2.48 -15.77
N VAL A 278 4.96 -2.40 -15.62
CA VAL A 278 4.23 -3.32 -14.73
C VAL A 278 4.20 -4.76 -15.24
N LYS A 279 4.50 -4.98 -16.53
CA LYS A 279 4.59 -6.31 -17.16
C LYS A 279 6.02 -6.86 -17.16
N SER A 280 7.02 -6.07 -16.79
CA SER A 280 8.40 -6.53 -16.72
C SER A 280 8.58 -7.55 -15.59
N THR A 281 9.54 -8.45 -15.76
CA THR A 281 9.97 -9.43 -14.74
C THR A 281 11.15 -8.91 -13.90
N SER A 282 11.42 -7.60 -13.94
CA SER A 282 12.39 -6.96 -13.04
C SER A 282 11.94 -7.00 -11.58
N ASN A 283 12.92 -6.94 -10.66
CA ASN A 283 12.65 -6.77 -9.23
C ASN A 283 11.93 -5.45 -8.93
N VAL A 284 12.15 -4.40 -9.75
CA VAL A 284 11.44 -3.13 -9.65
C VAL A 284 9.95 -3.30 -9.91
N SER A 285 9.56 -4.06 -10.94
CA SER A 285 8.14 -4.27 -11.23
C SER A 285 7.47 -5.21 -10.23
N MET A 286 8.16 -6.25 -9.75
CA MET A 286 7.52 -7.34 -9.01
C MET A 286 7.51 -7.17 -7.50
N LEU A 287 8.33 -6.30 -6.90
CA LEU A 287 8.49 -6.25 -5.44
C LEU A 287 7.16 -6.05 -4.67
N SER A 288 6.33 -5.10 -5.08
CA SER A 288 5.03 -4.87 -4.42
C SER A 288 4.08 -6.07 -4.58
N ALA A 289 4.07 -6.70 -5.76
CA ALA A 289 3.27 -7.91 -6.00
C ALA A 289 3.77 -9.10 -5.16
N ARG A 290 5.09 -9.25 -5.02
CA ARG A 290 5.71 -10.26 -4.14
C ARG A 290 5.28 -10.09 -2.71
N ILE A 291 5.31 -8.86 -2.18
CA ILE A 291 4.84 -8.56 -0.82
C ILE A 291 3.38 -9.02 -0.63
N ILE A 292 2.49 -8.75 -1.59
CA ILE A 292 1.09 -9.17 -1.54
C ILE A 292 0.97 -10.69 -1.44
N ILE A 293 1.59 -11.40 -2.38
CA ILE A 293 1.51 -12.87 -2.45
C ILE A 293 2.13 -13.49 -1.21
N TRP A 294 3.33 -13.08 -0.81
CA TRP A 294 4.00 -13.65 0.35
C TRP A 294 3.27 -13.38 1.65
N LYS A 295 2.61 -12.23 1.81
CA LYS A 295 1.77 -11.97 2.98
C LYS A 295 0.54 -12.84 3.07
N ILE A 296 -0.09 -13.11 1.93
CA ILE A 296 -1.22 -14.05 1.88
C ILE A 296 -0.76 -15.45 2.23
N LEU A 297 0.37 -15.89 1.67
CA LEU A 297 0.90 -17.23 1.91
C LEU A 297 1.41 -17.40 3.35
N GLU A 298 2.01 -16.36 3.95
CA GLU A 298 2.40 -16.36 5.37
C GLU A 298 1.19 -16.60 6.28
N TYR A 299 0.07 -15.92 6.02
CA TYR A 299 -1.18 -16.16 6.73
C TYR A 299 -1.73 -17.58 6.49
N ILE A 300 -1.76 -18.06 5.24
CA ILE A 300 -2.28 -19.41 4.92
C ILE A 300 -1.45 -20.49 5.62
N VAL A 301 -0.14 -20.31 5.70
CA VAL A 301 0.77 -21.26 6.37
C VAL A 301 0.55 -21.25 7.87
N ASN A 302 0.41 -20.07 8.49
CA ASN A 302 0.30 -19.91 9.94
C ASN A 302 -0.88 -18.99 10.34
N PRO A 303 -2.15 -19.41 10.16
CA PRO A 303 -3.30 -18.52 10.33
C PRO A 303 -3.64 -18.21 11.79
N LYS A 304 -3.09 -18.98 12.75
CA LYS A 304 -3.28 -18.74 14.19
C LYS A 304 -2.41 -17.61 14.71
N ASP A 305 -1.22 -17.47 14.13
CA ASP A 305 -0.20 -16.50 14.57
C ASP A 305 -0.25 -15.21 13.74
N ASN A 306 -0.98 -15.23 12.62
CA ASN A 306 -1.09 -14.11 11.70
C ASN A 306 -2.52 -13.59 11.56
N VAL A 307 -2.64 -12.28 11.43
CA VAL A 307 -3.89 -11.63 11.04
C VAL A 307 -4.10 -11.84 9.54
N LYS A 308 -5.28 -12.31 9.12
CA LYS A 308 -5.62 -12.43 7.70
C LYS A 308 -5.53 -11.02 7.08
N PRO A 309 -4.66 -10.78 6.08
CA PRO A 309 -4.46 -9.44 5.52
C PRO A 309 -5.66 -8.98 4.67
N VAL A 310 -5.74 -7.66 4.46
CA VAL A 310 -6.71 -7.03 3.56
C VAL A 310 -5.96 -6.16 2.55
N PHE A 311 -6.24 -6.35 1.27
CA PHE A 311 -5.65 -5.55 0.19
C PHE A 311 -6.73 -4.76 -0.54
N ILE A 312 -6.52 -3.45 -0.70
CA ILE A 312 -7.43 -2.54 -1.39
C ILE A 312 -6.70 -1.97 -2.60
N PHE A 313 -7.09 -2.40 -3.80
CA PHE A 313 -6.41 -2.07 -5.04
C PHE A 313 -7.04 -0.90 -5.78
N ARG A 314 -6.19 -0.10 -6.42
CA ARG A 314 -6.59 0.86 -7.46
C ARG A 314 -6.13 0.35 -8.83
N ARG A 315 -7.02 0.36 -9.83
CA ARG A 315 -6.78 -0.11 -11.21
C ARG A 315 -6.18 -1.53 -11.26
N PHE A 316 -6.87 -2.50 -10.65
CA PHE A 316 -6.31 -3.84 -10.46
C PHE A 316 -5.85 -4.50 -11.77
N ASN A 317 -6.74 -4.61 -12.78
CA ASN A 317 -6.42 -5.36 -14.00
C ASN A 317 -5.28 -4.72 -14.81
N ARG A 318 -5.19 -3.39 -14.80
CA ARG A 318 -4.18 -2.65 -15.56
C ARG A 318 -2.82 -2.58 -14.87
N ALA A 319 -2.82 -2.25 -13.57
CA ALA A 319 -1.59 -1.90 -12.86
C ALA A 319 -1.05 -3.05 -12.01
N TRP A 320 -1.90 -3.94 -11.50
CA TRP A 320 -1.50 -4.93 -10.49
C TRP A 320 -1.52 -6.36 -11.01
N ARG A 321 -2.54 -6.74 -11.80
CA ARG A 321 -2.67 -8.08 -12.35
C ARG A 321 -1.42 -8.52 -13.12
N PRO A 322 -0.77 -7.69 -13.97
CA PRO A 322 0.43 -8.11 -14.70
C PRO A 322 1.58 -8.53 -13.79
N SER A 323 1.94 -7.70 -12.81
CA SER A 323 3.04 -8.02 -11.88
C SER A 323 2.69 -9.18 -10.94
N ILE A 324 1.42 -9.32 -10.54
CA ILE A 324 0.97 -10.49 -9.76
C ILE A 324 1.09 -11.77 -10.59
N THR A 325 0.70 -11.74 -11.86
CA THR A 325 0.89 -12.86 -12.80
C THR A 325 2.37 -13.21 -12.93
N ASN A 326 3.24 -12.23 -13.11
CA ASN A 326 4.69 -12.47 -13.20
C ASN A 326 5.23 -13.13 -11.93
N VAL A 327 4.77 -12.71 -10.74
CA VAL A 327 5.18 -13.39 -9.49
C VAL A 327 4.75 -14.85 -9.47
N LEU A 328 3.53 -15.17 -9.92
CA LEU A 328 3.08 -16.56 -10.01
C LEU A 328 3.91 -17.40 -10.98
N ILE A 329 4.36 -16.80 -12.09
CA ILE A 329 5.20 -17.47 -13.09
C ILE A 329 6.64 -17.61 -12.57
N GLU A 330 7.29 -16.50 -12.24
CA GLU A 330 8.72 -16.42 -11.93
C GLU A 330 9.08 -17.01 -10.57
N ASP A 331 8.32 -16.69 -9.52
CA ASP A 331 8.65 -17.14 -8.16
C ASP A 331 8.01 -18.49 -7.83
N PHE A 332 6.94 -18.86 -8.54
CA PHE A 332 6.15 -20.06 -8.22
C PHE A 332 6.00 -21.04 -9.38
N GLU A 333 6.60 -20.81 -10.55
CA GLU A 333 6.62 -21.75 -11.68
C GLU A 333 5.20 -22.25 -12.04
N ILE A 334 4.24 -21.32 -12.18
CA ILE A 334 2.90 -21.61 -12.66
C ILE A 334 2.84 -21.27 -14.15
N GLU A 335 2.75 -22.29 -15.00
CA GLU A 335 2.84 -22.12 -16.47
C GLU A 335 1.46 -22.00 -17.16
N ASP A 336 0.41 -22.54 -16.54
CA ASP A 336 -0.93 -22.60 -17.15
C ASP A 336 -1.76 -21.34 -16.83
N ASP A 337 -2.21 -20.65 -17.87
CA ASP A 337 -3.00 -19.40 -17.75
C ASP A 337 -4.31 -19.61 -16.97
N LYS A 338 -4.94 -20.78 -17.11
CA LYS A 338 -6.19 -21.08 -16.40
C LYS A 338 -5.93 -21.30 -14.91
N ASP A 339 -4.80 -21.90 -14.54
CA ASP A 339 -4.38 -22.01 -13.14
C ASP A 339 -4.04 -20.64 -12.54
N ILE A 340 -3.37 -19.76 -13.30
CA ILE A 340 -3.12 -18.36 -12.91
C ILE A 340 -4.45 -17.64 -12.65
N ASP A 341 -5.41 -17.73 -13.57
CA ASP A 341 -6.73 -17.12 -13.43
C ASP A 341 -7.50 -17.67 -12.23
N ASN A 342 -7.45 -18.98 -11.99
CA ASN A 342 -8.09 -19.60 -10.84
C ASN A 342 -7.50 -19.07 -9.52
N ILE A 343 -6.18 -18.97 -9.43
CA ILE A 343 -5.48 -18.41 -8.26
C ILE A 343 -5.89 -16.95 -8.05
N ILE A 344 -5.85 -16.12 -9.09
CA ILE A 344 -6.23 -14.70 -9.00
C ILE A 344 -7.69 -14.55 -8.57
N ASN A 345 -8.60 -15.38 -9.08
CA ASN A 345 -10.00 -15.40 -8.65
C ASN A 345 -10.16 -15.78 -7.17
N GLU A 346 -9.41 -16.77 -6.68
CA GLU A 346 -9.38 -17.11 -5.24
C GLU A 346 -8.85 -15.95 -4.40
N LEU A 347 -7.79 -15.26 -4.84
CA LEU A 347 -7.26 -14.07 -4.17
C LEU A 347 -8.29 -12.94 -4.12
N HIS A 348 -9.01 -12.70 -5.23
CA HIS A 348 -10.09 -11.73 -5.30
C HIS A 348 -11.21 -12.03 -4.32
N LYS A 349 -11.60 -13.29 -4.22
CA LYS A 349 -12.66 -13.72 -3.32
C LYS A 349 -12.25 -13.60 -1.85
N GLU A 350 -11.01 -13.95 -1.51
CA GLU A 350 -10.61 -14.12 -0.11
C GLU A 350 -9.91 -12.91 0.52
N TYR A 351 -9.19 -12.12 -0.26
CA TYR A 351 -8.25 -11.11 0.26
C TYR A 351 -8.41 -9.72 -0.36
N PHE A 352 -8.84 -9.63 -1.63
CA PHE A 352 -8.81 -8.36 -2.35
C PHE A 352 -10.15 -7.61 -2.33
N TYR A 353 -10.04 -6.29 -2.31
CA TYR A 353 -11.08 -5.32 -2.61
C TYR A 353 -10.51 -4.31 -3.61
N THR A 354 -11.36 -3.59 -4.34
CA THR A 354 -10.92 -2.58 -5.30
C THR A 354 -11.62 -1.23 -5.06
N LEU A 355 -10.94 -0.14 -5.39
CA LEU A 355 -11.50 1.20 -5.53
C LEU A 355 -11.92 1.38 -6.99
N GLY A 356 -13.22 1.41 -7.24
CA GLY A 356 -13.80 1.22 -8.57
C GLY A 356 -13.82 -0.23 -9.04
N TYR A 357 -14.36 -0.48 -10.24
CA TYR A 357 -14.27 -1.80 -10.88
C TYR A 357 -12.83 -2.17 -11.19
N SER A 358 -12.55 -3.47 -11.30
CA SER A 358 -11.20 -4.00 -11.56
C SER A 358 -10.60 -3.49 -12.87
N ASP A 359 -11.44 -3.27 -13.88
CA ASP A 359 -11.12 -2.68 -15.19
C ASP A 359 -11.20 -1.14 -15.23
N THR A 360 -11.53 -0.48 -14.12
CA THR A 360 -11.71 0.97 -14.14
C THR A 360 -10.37 1.67 -14.27
N ASP A 361 -10.15 2.32 -15.41
CA ASP A 361 -8.96 3.12 -15.66
C ASP A 361 -9.08 4.57 -15.15
N ASN A 362 -10.17 4.99 -14.48
CA ASN A 362 -10.32 6.27 -13.74
C ASN A 362 -9.65 7.49 -14.45
N LEU A 363 -10.05 7.78 -15.69
CA LEU A 363 -9.44 8.81 -16.54
C LEU A 363 -9.92 10.24 -16.22
N SER A 364 -11.10 10.41 -15.61
CA SER A 364 -11.75 11.73 -15.43
C SER A 364 -12.01 12.11 -13.96
N SER A 365 -12.41 11.16 -13.11
CA SER A 365 -12.54 11.36 -11.66
C SER A 365 -12.19 10.08 -10.90
N MET A 366 -11.67 10.23 -9.68
CA MET A 366 -11.29 9.09 -8.85
C MET A 366 -12.55 8.45 -8.23
N ASP A 367 -12.86 7.21 -8.60
CA ASP A 367 -13.86 6.44 -7.87
C ASP A 367 -13.29 5.99 -6.52
N THR A 368 -13.93 6.45 -5.44
CA THR A 368 -13.61 6.06 -4.06
C THR A 368 -14.56 4.99 -3.52
N SER A 369 -15.42 4.44 -4.36
CA SER A 369 -16.34 3.37 -3.99
C SER A 369 -15.62 2.03 -3.94
N LEU A 370 -16.00 1.20 -2.97
CA LEU A 370 -15.42 -0.11 -2.77
C LEU A 370 -16.18 -1.19 -3.51
N TYR A 371 -15.43 -2.09 -4.12
CA TYR A 371 -15.93 -3.25 -4.83
C TYR A 371 -15.29 -4.52 -4.30
N LYS A 372 -16.07 -5.59 -4.36
CA LYS A 372 -15.64 -6.96 -4.07
C LYS A 372 -16.14 -7.83 -5.21
N GLU A 373 -15.22 -8.42 -5.98
CA GLU A 373 -15.55 -9.17 -7.20
C GLU A 373 -16.44 -8.33 -8.15
N ASP A 374 -16.01 -7.09 -8.41
CA ASP A 374 -16.73 -6.11 -9.25
C ASP A 374 -18.17 -5.77 -8.85
N VAL A 375 -18.54 -6.10 -7.62
CA VAL A 375 -19.81 -5.69 -7.01
C VAL A 375 -19.56 -4.58 -6.00
N ASN A 376 -20.18 -3.42 -6.23
CA ASN A 376 -20.15 -2.30 -5.29
C ASN A 376 -20.71 -2.75 -3.93
N ILE A 377 -19.90 -2.67 -2.87
CA ILE A 377 -20.28 -3.20 -1.56
C ILE A 377 -21.41 -2.41 -0.92
N TYR A 378 -21.58 -1.13 -1.26
CA TYR A 378 -22.64 -0.28 -0.70
C TYR A 378 -24.01 -0.64 -1.24
N ASN A 379 -24.08 -1.26 -2.42
CA ASN A 379 -25.31 -1.78 -3.01
C ASN A 379 -25.75 -3.11 -2.38
N LYS A 380 -24.87 -3.80 -1.64
CA LYS A 380 -25.16 -5.07 -0.97
C LYS A 380 -24.78 -5.03 0.50
N LYS A 381 -25.79 -4.89 1.38
CA LYS A 381 -25.61 -4.79 2.84
C LYS A 381 -24.70 -5.88 3.42
N GLU A 382 -24.76 -7.10 2.92
CA GLU A 382 -23.91 -8.22 3.34
C GLU A 382 -22.44 -7.99 3.01
N LYS A 383 -22.11 -7.62 1.75
CA LYS A 383 -20.73 -7.29 1.34
C LYS A 383 -20.16 -6.10 2.13
N ARG A 384 -20.96 -5.07 2.41
CA ARG A 384 -20.54 -3.95 3.28
C ARG A 384 -20.24 -4.40 4.70
N LYS A 385 -21.09 -5.26 5.29
CA LYS A 385 -20.88 -5.81 6.63
C LYS A 385 -19.62 -6.66 6.70
N GLU A 386 -19.40 -7.50 5.69
CA GLU A 386 -18.22 -8.34 5.55
C GLU A 386 -16.96 -7.46 5.51
N PHE A 387 -16.91 -6.45 4.63
CA PHE A 387 -15.78 -5.53 4.55
C PHE A 387 -15.51 -4.81 5.87
N ASN A 388 -16.54 -4.21 6.48
CA ASN A 388 -16.36 -3.48 7.73
C ASN A 388 -15.84 -4.39 8.85
N LYS A 389 -16.33 -5.64 8.94
CA LYS A 389 -15.80 -6.62 9.89
C LYS A 389 -14.34 -6.94 9.57
N ARG A 390 -14.03 -7.25 8.31
CA ARG A 390 -12.70 -7.61 7.83
C ARG A 390 -11.65 -6.54 8.15
N ILE A 391 -11.97 -5.28 7.87
CA ILE A 391 -11.09 -4.13 8.18
C ILE A 391 -10.93 -3.95 9.68
N SER A 392 -12.01 -4.09 10.44
CA SER A 392 -11.93 -3.91 11.88
C SER A 392 -11.13 -5.03 12.54
N ASP A 393 -11.30 -6.28 12.12
CA ASP A 393 -10.49 -7.45 12.53
C ASP A 393 -9.01 -7.23 12.21
N ALA A 394 -8.71 -6.68 11.04
CA ALA A 394 -7.33 -6.43 10.62
C ALA A 394 -6.65 -5.33 11.45
N LEU A 395 -7.40 -4.28 11.82
CA LEU A 395 -6.84 -3.10 12.49
C LEU A 395 -6.86 -3.17 14.01
N ILE A 396 -7.69 -4.03 14.61
CA ILE A 396 -7.64 -4.27 16.05
C ILE A 396 -6.30 -4.89 16.43
N SER A 397 -5.69 -4.40 17.51
CA SER A 397 -4.51 -5.05 18.08
C SER A 397 -4.99 -6.35 18.67
N GLN A 398 -4.34 -7.46 18.32
CA GLN A 398 -4.49 -8.70 19.05
C GLN A 398 -3.99 -8.45 20.48
N LYS A 399 -4.78 -7.76 21.32
CA LYS A 399 -4.65 -7.83 22.76
C LYS A 399 -4.67 -9.31 23.06
N ASP A 400 -3.59 -9.75 23.68
CA ASP A 400 -3.32 -11.08 24.17
C ASP A 400 -4.57 -11.95 24.27
N LYS A 401 -4.89 -12.70 23.20
CA LYS A 401 -5.83 -13.84 23.27
C LYS A 401 -5.32 -14.94 24.23
N LYS A 402 -4.20 -14.70 24.94
CA LYS A 402 -3.61 -15.57 25.95
C LYS A 402 -4.04 -15.27 27.39
N GLU A 403 -4.73 -14.18 27.70
CA GLU A 403 -5.22 -13.92 29.06
C GLU A 403 -6.75 -13.91 29.12
N ASN A 404 -7.36 -15.08 28.91
CA ASN A 404 -8.68 -15.44 29.45
C ASN A 404 -8.98 -16.92 29.19
N LYS A 405 -8.05 -17.80 29.62
CA LYS A 405 -8.43 -19.11 30.13
C LYS A 405 -8.05 -19.15 31.59
N GLY A 406 -8.94 -18.58 32.40
CA GLY A 406 -8.96 -18.86 33.82
C GLY A 406 -9.03 -20.37 34.02
N TYR A 407 -8.21 -20.82 34.96
CA TYR A 407 -8.40 -22.09 35.64
C TYR A 407 -9.85 -22.16 36.13
N GLU A 408 -10.56 -23.20 35.69
CA GLU A 408 -11.49 -24.00 36.50
C GLU A 408 -11.53 -25.41 35.92
#